data_AF-A0A194VA93-F1
#
_entry.id   AF-A0A194VA93-F1
#
_cell.length_a   1.000
_cell.length_b   1.000
_cell.length_c   1.000
_cell.angle_alpha   90.00
_cell.angle_beta   90.00
_cell.angle_gamma   90.00
#
_symmetry.space_group_name_H-M   'P 1'
#
loop_
_entity.id
_entity.type
_entity.pdbx_description
1 polymer ?
#
loop_
_entity_poly.entity_id
_entity_poly.type
_entity_poly.pdbx_seq_one_letter_code
_entity_poly.pdbx_strand_id
1 'polypeptide(L)'
;MRSPASSLSSMSPRSSLGPWSPTVPSLSSKFRNRVPTQMRRCIPIYLAFLIFFLIIANADLFAVSVPRGSNQVFKRATDKKHKSNPTVPTIPLEGFPKKIWQTWKTDPLQFEERDSSTARTWVEKNPNFRYEVLTDSNDVGYVEQHFGPGGFDRPEIVEMYRNINATIIKADLLRYMVLYAEGGVYADIDVEALKPVSRFIPDHRYAEGDIDMVIGVEIDQPQFKDHPILGKKSQSFCQWTFMARPKLPVMLRLIEHIMGWLAGLAQQQNVPVSEVVLDFDQVISGTGPSAFTAAIIEEMNANRPKGTPEITWDVFHDLDESKIVSRVLVLDVEAFAAGQGHSDSGNHNARGALVKHHYHASNWPSRHPRFNHPAYGSVEQCNWEPSCVAKWDADTAAFSLLSEEEQTKLVEDLRAEAQAQQAQQEQFLQRIAQQDQLQQQQQQQQIQNEPQHPLQPGQPLQQQEHEHEPHV
;
A
#
# COMPACT_ATOMS: atom_id res chain seq x y z
N MET A 1 45.13 -53.07 -0.98
CA MET A 1 46.51 -53.37 -1.41
C MET A 1 47.24 -52.05 -1.64
N ARG A 2 48.41 -51.92 -1.01
CA ARG A 2 49.56 -51.00 -1.17
C ARG A 2 49.41 -49.66 -1.95
N SER A 3 49.84 -48.60 -1.25
CA SER A 3 50.47 -47.33 -1.66
C SER A 3 51.58 -47.48 -2.74
N PRO A 4 52.37 -46.44 -3.13
CA PRO A 4 52.42 -45.04 -2.68
C PRO A 4 52.68 -43.97 -3.79
N ALA A 5 52.72 -42.72 -3.33
CA ALA A 5 53.30 -41.55 -4.00
C ALA A 5 54.78 -41.34 -3.64
N SER A 6 55.50 -40.62 -4.52
CA SER A 6 56.79 -39.91 -4.33
C SER A 6 56.91 -38.90 -5.49
N SER A 7 57.47 -37.69 -5.46
CA SER A 7 58.15 -36.83 -4.47
C SER A 7 58.66 -35.58 -5.23
N LEU A 8 59.16 -34.57 -4.50
CA LEU A 8 60.07 -33.45 -4.87
C LEU A 8 59.36 -32.12 -5.24
N SER A 9 59.50 -30.95 -4.59
CA SER A 9 60.50 -30.23 -3.75
C SER A 9 61.27 -29.12 -4.49
N SER A 10 61.06 -27.87 -4.06
CA SER A 10 61.99 -26.72 -3.98
C SER A 10 61.15 -25.54 -3.44
N MET A 11 61.59 -24.47 -2.78
CA MET A 11 62.83 -23.95 -2.21
C MET A 11 62.41 -22.75 -1.29
N SER A 12 63.07 -22.52 -0.15
CA SER A 12 62.98 -21.29 0.68
C SER A 12 63.99 -20.21 0.15
N PRO A 13 64.23 -18.99 0.73
CA PRO A 13 63.85 -18.40 2.05
C PRO A 13 63.66 -16.84 2.18
N ARG A 14 63.53 -16.36 3.45
CA ARG A 14 63.77 -15.00 4.05
C ARG A 14 62.64 -13.94 3.89
N SER A 15 62.31 -13.07 4.86
CA SER A 15 62.85 -12.75 6.21
C SER A 15 61.93 -11.76 6.99
N SER A 16 62.14 -11.73 8.33
CA SER A 16 62.09 -10.57 9.27
C SER A 16 60.76 -9.89 9.66
N LEU A 17 60.45 -9.90 10.97
CA LEU A 17 60.34 -8.74 11.90
C LEU A 17 59.51 -9.14 13.15
N GLY A 18 60.06 -8.94 14.36
CA GLY A 18 59.27 -8.78 15.60
C GLY A 18 59.19 -7.29 15.97
N PRO A 19 58.97 -6.90 17.23
CA PRO A 19 58.21 -7.51 18.33
C PRO A 19 57.07 -6.56 18.81
N TRP A 20 56.26 -6.97 19.78
CA TRP A 20 55.64 -6.17 20.88
C TRP A 20 54.36 -6.88 21.35
N SER A 21 54.50 -7.68 22.39
CA SER A 21 53.41 -8.23 23.19
C SER A 21 53.74 -7.94 24.65
N PRO A 22 52.88 -7.26 25.42
CA PRO A 22 53.08 -7.14 26.86
C PRO A 22 52.47 -8.35 27.60
N THR A 23 53.33 -9.01 28.36
CA THR A 23 53.06 -10.06 29.34
C THR A 23 52.60 -9.46 30.67
N VAL A 24 51.64 -10.08 31.35
CA VAL A 24 51.37 -9.87 32.79
C VAL A 24 50.84 -11.18 33.42
N PRO A 25 51.06 -11.42 34.72
CA PRO A 25 51.74 -12.62 35.20
C PRO A 25 50.82 -13.61 35.93
N SER A 26 51.21 -14.88 35.88
CA SER A 26 50.72 -15.95 36.76
C SER A 26 51.08 -15.63 38.23
N LEU A 27 50.08 -15.21 39.01
CA LEU A 27 50.11 -15.17 40.47
C LEU A 27 49.29 -16.34 41.02
N SER A 28 49.84 -17.55 40.86
CA SER A 28 49.53 -18.68 41.73
C SER A 28 50.48 -18.66 42.92
N SER A 29 49.94 -18.97 44.09
CA SER A 29 50.61 -19.06 45.40
C SER A 29 50.81 -17.74 46.15
N LYS A 30 49.77 -17.34 46.88
CA LYS A 30 49.85 -16.91 48.29
C LYS A 30 48.43 -16.54 48.74
N PHE A 31 47.71 -17.52 49.28
CA PHE A 31 46.65 -17.40 50.32
C PHE A 31 46.06 -18.81 50.52
N ARG A 32 46.93 -19.75 50.88
CA ARG A 32 46.55 -21.10 51.30
C ARG A 32 46.51 -21.08 52.83
N ASN A 33 45.32 -21.36 53.37
CA ASN A 33 44.97 -21.64 54.77
C ASN A 33 44.35 -20.47 55.57
N ARG A 34 43.02 -20.47 55.63
CA ARG A 34 42.23 -20.36 56.88
C ARG A 34 40.72 -20.50 56.60
N VAL A 35 40.31 -21.69 56.18
CA VAL A 35 38.90 -22.11 56.33
C VAL A 35 38.94 -23.58 56.78
N PRO A 36 38.43 -23.91 57.99
CA PRO A 36 38.35 -25.29 58.45
C PRO A 36 37.64 -26.17 57.42
N THR A 37 38.09 -27.41 57.24
CA THR A 37 37.58 -28.36 56.23
C THR A 37 36.07 -28.57 56.32
N GLN A 38 35.50 -28.41 57.51
CA GLN A 38 34.05 -28.49 57.74
C GLN A 38 33.30 -27.29 57.14
N MET A 39 33.86 -26.07 57.20
CA MET A 39 33.28 -24.88 56.57
C MET A 39 33.39 -24.91 55.04
N ARG A 40 34.46 -25.50 54.47
CA ARG A 40 34.58 -25.66 53.01
C ARG A 40 33.47 -26.50 52.38
N ARG A 41 32.90 -27.44 53.14
CA ARG A 41 31.77 -28.27 52.68
C ARG A 41 30.44 -27.54 52.79
N CYS A 42 30.29 -26.64 53.76
CA CYS A 42 29.04 -25.92 53.98
C CYS A 42 28.93 -24.60 53.21
N ILE A 43 30.04 -23.96 52.83
CA ILE A 43 30.04 -22.73 52.02
C ILE A 43 29.25 -22.87 50.70
N PRO A 44 29.42 -23.92 49.88
CA PRO A 44 28.63 -24.08 48.66
C PRO A 44 27.14 -24.30 48.95
N ILE A 45 26.82 -24.93 50.08
CA ILE A 45 25.42 -25.12 50.52
C ILE A 45 24.81 -23.77 50.91
N TYR A 46 25.50 -22.96 51.70
CA TYR A 46 25.03 -21.63 52.08
C TYR A 46 24.95 -20.67 50.88
N LEU A 47 25.88 -20.74 49.93
CA LEU A 47 25.80 -19.99 48.68
C LEU A 47 24.62 -20.45 47.82
N ALA A 48 24.36 -21.76 47.74
CA ALA A 48 23.19 -22.27 47.04
C ALA A 48 21.87 -21.81 47.69
N PHE A 49 21.78 -21.79 49.02
CA PHE A 49 20.63 -21.23 49.74
C PHE A 49 20.49 -19.72 49.52
N LEU A 50 21.59 -18.97 49.51
CA LEU A 50 21.57 -17.53 49.25
C LEU A 50 21.09 -17.22 47.83
N ILE A 51 21.59 -17.97 46.83
CA ILE A 51 21.16 -17.84 45.43
C ILE A 51 19.69 -18.24 45.28
N PHE A 52 19.27 -19.36 45.90
CA PHE A 52 17.87 -19.80 45.89
C PHE A 52 16.93 -18.77 46.54
N PHE A 53 17.35 -18.19 47.67
CA PHE A 53 16.60 -17.12 48.33
C PHE A 53 16.53 -15.86 47.47
N LEU A 54 17.62 -15.47 46.79
CA LEU A 54 17.62 -14.35 45.85
C LEU A 54 16.72 -14.62 44.63
N ILE A 55 16.65 -15.86 44.13
CA ILE A 55 15.74 -16.26 43.04
C ILE A 55 14.28 -16.17 43.50
N ILE A 56 13.95 -16.62 44.72
CA ILE A 56 12.59 -16.52 45.27
C ILE A 56 12.21 -15.05 45.55
N ALA A 57 13.11 -14.29 46.16
CA ALA A 57 12.88 -12.88 46.50
C ALA A 57 12.76 -11.97 45.27
N ASN A 58 13.29 -12.41 44.12
CA ASN A 58 13.16 -11.74 42.82
C ASN A 58 12.32 -12.56 41.82
N ALA A 59 11.49 -13.50 42.31
CA ALA A 59 10.67 -14.36 41.44
C ALA A 59 9.67 -13.55 40.61
N ASP A 60 9.22 -12.40 41.10
CA ASP A 60 8.36 -11.46 40.36
C ASP A 60 9.08 -10.79 39.17
N LEU A 61 10.42 -10.76 39.16
CA LEU A 61 11.24 -10.24 38.05
C LEU A 61 11.48 -11.28 36.93
N PHE A 62 11.28 -12.57 37.24
CA PHE A 62 11.46 -13.69 36.29
C PHE A 62 10.14 -14.40 35.94
N ALA A 63 9.02 -14.01 36.55
CA ALA A 63 7.67 -14.39 36.15
C ALA A 63 7.18 -13.58 34.93
N VAL A 64 8.02 -13.47 33.90
CA VAL A 64 7.52 -13.25 32.52
C VAL A 64 7.16 -14.63 32.00
N SER A 65 5.92 -15.01 32.24
CA SER A 65 5.35 -16.27 31.80
C SER A 65 5.28 -16.34 30.27
N VAL A 66 6.07 -17.27 29.73
CA VAL A 66 5.89 -17.99 28.47
C VAL A 66 4.40 -18.29 28.21
N PRO A 67 3.81 -17.89 27.05
CA PRO A 67 2.50 -18.37 26.65
C PRO A 67 2.61 -19.81 26.15
N ARG A 68 2.14 -20.78 26.94
CA ARG A 68 1.72 -22.09 26.43
C ARG A 68 0.25 -21.98 26.02
N GLY A 69 -0.04 -22.23 24.76
CA GLY A 69 -1.41 -22.31 24.26
C GLY A 69 -2.20 -23.43 24.92
N SER A 70 -3.45 -23.15 25.28
CA SER A 70 -4.57 -24.07 25.07
C SER A 70 -5.90 -23.33 25.28
N ASN A 71 -6.83 -23.60 24.37
CA ASN A 71 -8.21 -23.16 24.35
C ASN A 71 -8.94 -23.51 25.66
N GLN A 72 -9.39 -22.51 26.44
CA GLN A 72 -10.64 -22.63 27.22
C GLN A 72 -11.31 -21.27 27.42
N VAL A 73 -12.47 -21.17 26.79
CA VAL A 73 -13.59 -20.30 27.11
C VAL A 73 -13.95 -20.41 28.59
N PHE A 74 -13.85 -19.35 29.39
CA PHE A 74 -14.67 -19.14 30.61
C PHE A 74 -14.78 -17.63 30.92
N LYS A 75 -15.94 -17.03 30.65
CA LYS A 75 -16.95 -16.66 31.68
C LYS A 75 -16.32 -16.12 32.97
N ARG A 76 -16.30 -14.80 33.11
CA ARG A 76 -16.10 -14.15 34.41
C ARG A 76 -17.43 -14.06 35.14
N ALA A 77 -17.49 -14.77 36.26
CA ALA A 77 -18.53 -14.64 37.27
C ALA A 77 -18.38 -13.30 38.02
N THR A 78 -19.53 -12.90 38.54
CA THR A 78 -19.91 -11.61 39.13
C THR A 78 -19.16 -11.24 40.41
N ASP A 79 -18.77 -9.96 40.51
CA ASP A 79 -18.76 -9.27 41.81
C ASP A 79 -19.51 -7.94 41.72
N LYS A 80 -20.44 -7.76 42.65
CA LYS A 80 -21.39 -6.64 42.75
C LYS A 80 -20.73 -5.45 43.47
N LYS A 81 -20.64 -4.29 42.80
CA LYS A 81 -20.99 -2.94 43.31
C LYS A 81 -20.32 -1.83 42.48
N HIS A 82 -21.02 -1.32 41.47
CA HIS A 82 -21.58 0.03 41.37
C HIS A 82 -22.12 0.20 39.95
N LYS A 83 -23.44 0.40 39.81
CA LYS A 83 -24.06 0.74 38.53
C LYS A 83 -23.75 2.22 38.24
N SER A 84 -22.62 2.46 37.60
CA SER A 84 -22.45 3.60 36.70
C SER A 84 -22.28 3.01 35.32
N ASN A 85 -23.30 3.14 34.47
CA ASN A 85 -23.09 2.92 33.04
C ASN A 85 -21.95 3.85 32.63
N PRO A 86 -20.82 3.36 32.07
CA PRO A 86 -19.95 4.24 31.33
C PRO A 86 -20.71 4.56 30.05
N THR A 87 -21.62 5.54 30.15
CA THR A 87 -22.04 6.29 28.98
C THR A 87 -20.75 6.97 28.52
N VAL A 88 -20.08 6.36 27.54
CA VAL A 88 -19.07 7.07 26.74
C VAL A 88 -19.74 8.39 26.38
N PRO A 89 -19.19 9.55 26.79
CA PRO A 89 -19.78 10.82 26.41
C PRO A 89 -19.78 10.85 24.88
N THR A 90 -20.97 10.68 24.29
CA THR A 90 -21.21 10.91 22.88
C THR A 90 -21.07 12.41 22.70
N ILE A 91 -19.82 12.86 22.55
CA ILE A 91 -19.57 14.15 21.91
C ILE A 91 -20.28 14.02 20.57
N PRO A 92 -21.27 14.87 20.25
CA PRO A 92 -21.80 14.92 18.90
C PRO A 92 -20.59 15.21 18.01
N LEU A 93 -20.14 14.22 17.23
CA LEU A 93 -19.12 14.48 16.24
C LEU A 93 -19.73 15.48 15.26
N GLU A 94 -19.35 16.75 15.39
CA GLU A 94 -19.64 17.79 14.41
C GLU A 94 -19.09 17.34 13.06
N GLY A 95 -19.95 16.72 12.24
CA GLY A 95 -19.66 16.29 10.88
C GLY A 95 -18.37 15.47 10.68
N PHE A 96 -18.00 15.27 9.42
CA PHE A 96 -16.67 14.78 9.06
C PHE A 96 -15.61 15.85 9.32
N PRO A 97 -14.42 15.48 9.86
CA PRO A 97 -13.31 16.42 10.00
C PRO A 97 -12.96 17.08 8.67
N LYS A 98 -12.84 18.41 8.65
CA LYS A 98 -12.47 19.16 7.44
C LYS A 98 -10.96 19.17 7.22
N LYS A 99 -10.39 17.97 7.08
CA LYS A 99 -8.97 17.73 6.81
C LYS A 99 -8.81 16.88 5.56
N ILE A 100 -7.88 17.25 4.69
CA ILE A 100 -7.45 16.47 3.54
C ILE A 100 -6.01 16.06 3.78
N TRP A 101 -5.77 14.76 3.69
CA TRP A 101 -4.47 14.14 3.88
C TRP A 101 -3.97 13.55 2.58
N GLN A 102 -2.73 13.86 2.26
CA GLN A 102 -1.96 13.11 1.28
C GLN A 102 -0.63 12.66 1.92
N THR A 103 0.01 11.66 1.33
CA THR A 103 1.34 11.20 1.75
C THR A 103 2.27 11.24 0.58
N TRP A 104 3.47 11.79 0.76
CA TRP A 104 4.48 11.80 -0.30
C TRP A 104 5.89 11.71 0.24
N LYS A 105 6.89 11.73 -0.65
CA LYS A 105 8.30 11.62 -0.25
C LYS A 105 8.82 12.92 0.35
N THR A 106 8.41 14.05 -0.24
CA THR A 106 8.93 15.39 0.05
C THR A 106 7.82 16.35 0.49
N ASP A 107 8.21 17.51 1.00
CA ASP A 107 7.28 18.58 1.40
C ASP A 107 6.58 19.22 0.18
N PRO A 108 5.34 19.75 0.32
CA PRO A 108 4.64 20.45 -0.76
C PRO A 108 5.44 21.53 -1.50
N LEU A 109 6.37 22.21 -0.83
CA LEU A 109 7.24 23.22 -1.47
C LEU A 109 8.27 22.62 -2.43
N GLN A 110 8.48 21.31 -2.37
CA GLN A 110 9.45 20.55 -3.17
C GLN A 110 8.77 19.55 -4.13
N PHE A 111 7.46 19.66 -4.32
CA PHE A 111 6.74 18.81 -5.27
C PHE A 111 7.22 19.07 -6.70
N GLU A 112 7.30 18.00 -7.48
CA GLU A 112 7.38 18.10 -8.93
C GLU A 112 6.09 18.73 -9.47
N GLU A 113 6.15 19.35 -10.66
CA GLU A 113 5.00 20.06 -11.23
C GLU A 113 3.75 19.19 -11.32
N ARG A 114 3.91 17.93 -11.72
CA ARG A 114 2.81 16.96 -11.80
C ARG A 114 2.12 16.74 -10.44
N ASP A 115 2.89 16.52 -9.38
CA ASP A 115 2.37 16.24 -8.04
C ASP A 115 1.74 17.51 -7.44
N SER A 116 2.35 18.67 -7.70
CA SER A 116 1.79 19.96 -7.30
C SER A 116 0.46 20.25 -8.01
N SER A 117 0.34 19.86 -9.28
CA SER A 117 -0.87 20.09 -10.07
C SER A 117 -2.07 19.32 -9.52
N THR A 118 -1.90 18.06 -9.15
CA THR A 118 -2.94 17.22 -8.54
C THR A 118 -3.27 17.69 -7.13
N ALA A 119 -2.26 17.88 -6.27
CA ALA A 119 -2.44 18.35 -4.90
C ALA A 119 -3.19 19.70 -4.81
N ARG A 120 -2.91 20.64 -5.73
CA ARG A 120 -3.55 21.96 -5.74
C ARG A 120 -5.06 21.88 -5.94
N THR A 121 -5.54 20.92 -6.73
CA THR A 121 -6.99 20.76 -6.98
C THR A 121 -7.77 20.51 -5.70
N TRP A 122 -7.19 19.81 -4.72
CA TRP A 122 -7.81 19.56 -3.42
C TRP A 122 -7.98 20.86 -2.64
N VAL A 123 -6.97 21.73 -2.62
CA VAL A 123 -7.01 23.02 -1.92
C VAL A 123 -7.99 23.98 -2.60
N GLU A 124 -7.94 24.08 -3.93
CA GLU A 124 -8.78 25.00 -4.72
C GLU A 124 -10.26 24.66 -4.60
N LYS A 125 -10.61 23.37 -4.64
CA LYS A 125 -12.00 22.93 -4.57
C LYS A 125 -12.54 22.88 -3.13
N ASN A 126 -11.67 22.81 -2.14
CA ASN A 126 -12.04 22.68 -0.73
C ASN A 126 -11.40 23.78 0.13
N PRO A 127 -11.69 25.07 -0.11
CA PRO A 127 -11.03 26.19 0.56
C PRO A 127 -11.28 26.25 2.08
N ASN A 128 -12.26 25.49 2.58
CA ASN A 128 -12.59 25.37 3.99
C ASN A 128 -12.00 24.11 4.66
N PHE A 129 -11.20 23.33 3.93
CA PHE A 129 -10.47 22.18 4.48
C PHE A 129 -9.03 22.56 4.78
N ARG A 130 -8.49 22.00 5.88
CA ARG A 130 -7.06 22.01 6.13
C ARG A 130 -6.40 20.93 5.28
N TYR A 131 -5.44 21.31 4.45
CA TYR A 131 -4.65 20.39 3.65
C TYR A 131 -3.34 20.06 4.37
N GLU A 132 -3.03 18.78 4.52
CA GLU A 132 -1.83 18.29 5.19
C GLU A 132 -1.16 17.18 4.37
N VAL A 133 0.18 17.17 4.40
CA VAL A 133 1.00 16.15 3.76
C VAL A 133 1.94 15.55 4.78
N LEU A 134 1.89 14.24 4.92
CA LEU A 134 2.92 13.49 5.65
C LEU A 134 4.00 13.03 4.68
N THR A 135 5.25 13.16 5.12
CA THR A 135 6.45 12.93 4.32
C THR A 135 7.32 11.83 4.93
N ASP A 136 8.23 11.28 4.14
CA ASP A 136 9.25 10.32 4.61
C ASP A 136 10.08 10.87 5.80
N SER A 137 10.13 12.19 5.97
CA SER A 137 10.86 12.86 7.06
C SER A 137 10.05 13.09 8.34
N ASN A 138 8.71 13.01 8.29
CA ASN A 138 7.85 13.34 9.43
C ASN A 138 6.85 12.22 9.80
N ASP A 139 6.70 11.20 8.98
CA ASP A 139 5.74 10.11 9.17
C ASP A 139 5.89 9.40 10.52
N VAL A 140 7.12 9.03 10.89
CA VAL A 140 7.42 8.37 12.17
C VAL A 140 7.08 9.29 13.34
N GLY A 141 7.39 10.58 13.25
CA GLY A 141 7.04 11.56 14.28
C GLY A 141 5.53 11.70 14.47
N TYR A 142 4.77 11.68 13.37
CA TYR A 142 3.31 11.66 13.39
C TYR A 142 2.78 10.39 14.08
N VAL A 143 3.29 9.22 13.70
CA VAL A 143 2.87 7.93 14.30
C VAL A 143 3.21 7.91 15.80
N GLU A 144 4.40 8.37 16.21
CA GLU A 144 4.78 8.49 17.61
C GLU A 144 3.86 9.41 18.41
N GLN A 145 3.51 10.57 17.84
CA GLN A 145 2.63 11.54 18.50
C GLN A 145 1.24 10.95 18.76
N HIS A 146 0.66 10.24 17.78
CA HIS A 146 -0.71 9.75 17.87
C HIS A 146 -0.82 8.37 18.52
N PHE A 147 0.11 7.45 18.26
CA PHE A 147 0.05 6.07 18.76
C PHE A 147 1.01 5.79 19.91
N GLY A 148 1.94 6.69 20.24
CA GLY A 148 2.81 6.55 21.39
C GLY A 148 2.11 6.77 22.73
N PRO A 149 2.87 6.75 23.86
CA PRO A 149 2.32 6.84 25.22
C PRO A 149 1.49 8.10 25.51
N GLY A 150 1.72 9.19 24.76
CA GLY A 150 0.96 10.44 24.90
C GLY A 150 -0.33 10.51 24.08
N GLY A 151 -0.57 9.54 23.20
CA GLY A 151 -1.72 9.47 22.31
C GLY A 151 -2.64 8.29 22.66
N PHE A 152 -2.71 7.30 21.78
CA PHE A 152 -3.51 6.09 21.97
C PHE A 152 -2.85 5.03 22.86
N ASP A 153 -1.59 5.23 23.28
CA ASP A 153 -0.81 4.30 24.10
C ASP A 153 -0.72 2.89 23.48
N ARG A 154 -0.30 2.86 22.21
CA ARG A 154 -0.10 1.68 21.36
C ARG A 154 1.36 1.59 20.90
N PRO A 155 2.33 1.44 21.83
CA PRO A 155 3.76 1.46 21.49
C PRO A 155 4.16 0.39 20.48
N GLU A 156 3.45 -0.74 20.41
CA GLU A 156 3.68 -1.81 19.44
C GLU A 156 3.34 -1.40 17.99
N ILE A 157 2.38 -0.49 17.79
CA ILE A 157 2.09 0.10 16.46
C ILE A 157 3.27 0.97 16.02
N VAL A 158 3.77 1.81 16.93
CA VAL A 158 4.91 2.69 16.69
C VAL A 158 6.16 1.89 16.35
N GLU A 159 6.46 0.86 17.15
CA GLU A 159 7.62 -0.01 16.93
C GLU A 159 7.54 -0.75 15.59
N MET A 160 6.37 -1.33 15.26
CA MET A 160 6.17 -1.96 13.96
C MET A 160 6.40 -0.97 12.82
N TYR A 161 5.76 0.21 12.87
CA TYR A 161 5.86 1.19 11.80
C TYR A 161 7.31 1.63 11.54
N ARG A 162 8.12 1.83 12.59
CA ARG A 162 9.55 2.15 12.46
C ARG A 162 10.33 1.05 11.73
N ASN A 163 9.97 -0.21 11.94
CA ASN A 163 10.69 -1.37 11.44
C ASN A 163 10.26 -1.81 10.02
N ILE A 164 9.27 -1.16 9.41
CA ILE A 164 8.89 -1.45 8.01
C ILE A 164 9.79 -0.67 7.05
N ASN A 165 10.49 -1.40 6.17
CA ASN A 165 11.27 -0.81 5.08
C ASN A 165 10.52 -0.74 3.74
N ALA A 166 9.53 -1.62 3.54
CA ALA A 166 8.73 -1.61 2.33
C ALA A 166 7.88 -0.34 2.24
N THR A 167 8.28 0.59 1.38
CA THR A 167 7.67 1.94 1.30
C THR A 167 6.17 1.90 1.00
N ILE A 168 5.71 0.94 0.18
CA ILE A 168 4.29 0.78 -0.14
C ILE A 168 3.47 0.33 1.07
N ILE A 169 4.01 -0.59 1.88
CA ILE A 169 3.38 -1.05 3.11
C ILE A 169 3.29 0.08 4.13
N LYS A 170 4.33 0.91 4.23
CA LYS A 170 4.29 2.13 5.05
C LYS A 170 3.19 3.08 4.61
N ALA A 171 3.10 3.37 3.31
CA ALA A 171 2.08 4.27 2.77
C ALA A 171 0.65 3.75 3.02
N ASP A 172 0.40 2.46 2.75
CA ASP A 172 -0.88 1.80 3.02
C ASP A 172 -1.24 1.85 4.51
N LEU A 173 -0.31 1.56 5.42
CA LEU A 173 -0.56 1.67 6.86
C LEU A 173 -0.82 3.11 7.29
N LEU A 174 -0.03 4.06 6.80
CA LEU A 174 -0.09 5.45 7.23
C LEU A 174 -1.46 6.07 6.91
N ARG A 175 -2.07 5.74 5.78
CA ARG A 175 -3.42 6.25 5.45
C ARG A 175 -4.49 5.75 6.43
N TYR A 176 -4.42 4.48 6.85
CA TYR A 176 -5.34 3.94 7.85
C TYR A 176 -5.09 4.55 9.22
N MET A 177 -3.82 4.73 9.60
CA MET A 177 -3.42 5.34 10.86
C MET A 177 -3.90 6.80 10.98
N VAL A 178 -3.71 7.59 9.92
CA VAL A 178 -4.14 8.99 9.86
C VAL A 178 -5.67 9.10 10.00
N LEU A 179 -6.42 8.32 9.23
CA LEU A 179 -7.88 8.38 9.30
C LEU A 179 -8.46 7.78 10.58
N TYR A 180 -7.78 6.81 11.20
CA TYR A 180 -8.12 6.40 12.57
C TYR A 180 -7.86 7.52 13.58
N ALA A 181 -6.72 8.20 13.50
CA ALA A 181 -6.31 9.19 14.48
C ALA A 181 -7.17 10.46 14.41
N GLU A 182 -7.39 10.99 13.20
CA GLU A 182 -7.95 12.33 13.00
C GLU A 182 -9.15 12.36 12.05
N GLY A 183 -9.39 11.31 11.29
CA GLY A 183 -10.43 11.27 10.26
C GLY A 183 -10.21 12.33 9.17
N GLY A 184 -11.30 12.64 8.47
CA GLY A 184 -11.28 13.52 7.29
C GLY A 184 -11.18 12.70 6.00
N VAL A 185 -10.52 13.26 4.99
CA VAL A 185 -10.33 12.64 3.67
C VAL A 185 -8.87 12.27 3.50
N TYR A 186 -8.61 11.07 3.01
CA TYR A 186 -7.31 10.70 2.48
C TYR A 186 -7.38 10.60 0.96
N ALA A 187 -6.31 10.99 0.27
CA ALA A 187 -6.10 10.73 -1.14
C ALA A 187 -4.61 10.50 -1.46
N ASP A 188 -4.29 9.56 -2.36
CA ASP A 188 -2.94 9.41 -2.90
C ASP A 188 -2.51 10.71 -3.64
N ILE A 189 -1.21 10.98 -3.73
CA ILE A 189 -0.69 12.27 -4.23
C ILE A 189 -1.07 12.54 -5.70
N ASP A 190 -1.18 11.50 -6.52
CA ASP A 190 -1.55 11.55 -7.93
C ASP A 190 -3.06 11.43 -8.16
N VAL A 191 -3.85 11.69 -7.11
CA VAL A 191 -5.30 11.85 -7.23
C VAL A 191 -5.64 13.32 -7.37
N GLU A 192 -6.30 13.64 -8.46
CA GLU A 192 -6.90 14.94 -8.74
C GLU A 192 -8.34 14.96 -8.19
N ALA A 193 -8.68 15.99 -7.41
CA ALA A 193 -10.07 16.26 -7.07
C ALA A 193 -10.77 16.87 -8.29
N LEU A 194 -11.79 16.21 -8.84
CA LEU A 194 -12.62 16.79 -9.92
C LEU A 194 -13.75 17.64 -9.34
N LYS A 195 -14.30 17.21 -8.20
CA LYS A 195 -15.39 17.86 -7.45
C LYS A 195 -14.97 18.11 -5.98
N PRO A 196 -15.60 19.07 -5.28
CA PRO A 196 -15.34 19.26 -3.87
C PRO A 196 -15.83 18.08 -3.01
N VAL A 197 -15.21 17.88 -1.85
CA VAL A 197 -15.54 16.82 -0.87
C VAL A 197 -16.99 16.89 -0.41
N SER A 198 -17.59 18.08 -0.40
CA SER A 198 -19.03 18.24 -0.10
C SER A 198 -19.94 17.45 -1.04
N ARG A 199 -19.43 16.99 -2.20
CA ARG A 199 -20.16 16.16 -3.16
C ARG A 199 -19.96 14.65 -2.96
N PHE A 200 -19.10 14.24 -2.02
CA PHE A 200 -18.87 12.83 -1.71
C PHE A 200 -20.09 12.18 -1.05
N ILE A 201 -20.93 12.99 -0.39
CA ILE A 201 -22.25 12.58 0.08
C ILE A 201 -23.28 13.23 -0.85
N PRO A 202 -24.00 12.48 -1.68
CA PRO A 202 -25.00 13.06 -2.58
C PRO A 202 -26.05 13.87 -1.84
N ASP A 203 -26.15 15.16 -2.21
CA ASP A 203 -27.07 16.12 -1.60
C ASP A 203 -28.50 15.57 -1.54
N HIS A 204 -29.19 15.82 -0.42
CA HIS A 204 -30.60 15.48 -0.17
C HIS A 204 -30.95 13.98 -0.13
N ARG A 205 -30.01 13.08 -0.41
CA ARG A 205 -30.26 11.63 -0.34
C ARG A 205 -29.93 11.04 1.03
N TYR A 206 -28.85 11.50 1.64
CA TYR A 206 -28.34 10.95 2.89
C TYR A 206 -28.11 12.03 3.94
N ALA A 207 -28.43 11.72 5.19
CA ALA A 207 -28.02 12.55 6.31
C ALA A 207 -26.58 12.19 6.71
N GLU A 208 -25.71 13.19 6.83
CA GLU A 208 -24.31 12.99 7.21
C GLU A 208 -24.15 12.29 8.58
N GLY A 209 -25.14 12.45 9.48
CA GLY A 209 -25.17 11.78 10.78
C GLY A 209 -25.35 10.26 10.70
N ASP A 210 -25.81 9.73 9.57
CA ASP A 210 -26.01 8.29 9.35
C ASP A 210 -24.77 7.61 8.76
N ILE A 211 -23.73 8.39 8.47
CA ILE A 211 -22.54 7.96 7.76
C ILE A 211 -21.30 8.15 8.66
N ASP A 212 -20.55 7.08 8.81
CA ASP A 212 -19.27 7.07 9.52
C ASP A 212 -18.07 7.02 8.55
N MET A 213 -18.30 6.52 7.34
CA MET A 213 -17.28 6.36 6.31
C MET A 213 -17.89 6.47 4.91
N VAL A 214 -17.15 7.08 3.97
CA VAL A 214 -17.48 7.13 2.53
C VAL A 214 -16.36 6.47 1.74
N ILE A 215 -16.70 5.46 0.95
CA ILE A 215 -15.81 4.71 0.06
C ILE A 215 -16.42 4.62 -1.33
N GLY A 216 -15.61 4.36 -2.34
CA GLY A 216 -16.08 4.01 -3.69
C GLY A 216 -15.70 2.58 -4.05
N VAL A 217 -16.44 1.97 -4.97
CA VAL A 217 -15.99 0.73 -5.60
C VAL A 217 -14.84 1.06 -6.57
N GLU A 218 -13.75 0.29 -6.52
CA GLU A 218 -12.63 0.43 -7.48
C GLU A 218 -12.78 -0.60 -8.62
N ILE A 219 -12.99 -1.86 -8.27
CA ILE A 219 -13.13 -2.97 -9.22
C ILE A 219 -14.33 -3.80 -8.84
N ASP A 220 -15.19 -4.04 -9.83
CA ASP A 220 -16.38 -4.87 -9.73
C ASP A 220 -16.40 -5.82 -10.94
N GLN A 221 -15.70 -6.94 -10.77
CA GLN A 221 -15.50 -7.96 -11.79
C GLN A 221 -15.68 -9.36 -11.18
N PRO A 222 -16.81 -9.64 -10.51
CA PRO A 222 -17.02 -10.83 -9.68
C PRO A 222 -16.88 -12.15 -10.44
N GLN A 223 -17.02 -12.15 -11.76
CA GLN A 223 -16.81 -13.32 -12.61
C GLN A 223 -15.38 -13.87 -12.56
N PHE A 224 -14.40 -13.04 -12.17
CA PHE A 224 -13.01 -13.47 -12.03
C PHE A 224 -12.61 -13.80 -10.59
N LYS A 225 -13.53 -13.83 -9.62
CA LYS A 225 -13.22 -14.07 -8.20
C LYS A 225 -12.37 -15.33 -7.94
N ASP A 226 -12.57 -16.36 -8.76
CA ASP A 226 -11.89 -17.65 -8.64
C ASP A 226 -10.65 -17.76 -9.56
N HIS A 227 -10.36 -16.72 -10.35
CA HIS A 227 -9.19 -16.68 -11.22
C HIS A 227 -7.90 -16.55 -10.38
N PRO A 228 -6.84 -17.34 -10.64
CA PRO A 228 -5.66 -17.42 -9.77
C PRO A 228 -4.89 -16.10 -9.61
N ILE A 229 -4.82 -15.29 -10.69
CA ILE A 229 -4.14 -13.98 -10.69
C ILE A 229 -5.13 -12.84 -10.36
N LEU A 230 -6.17 -12.69 -11.18
CA LEU A 230 -7.13 -11.58 -11.07
C LEU A 230 -8.07 -11.64 -9.85
N GLY A 231 -8.37 -12.83 -9.33
CA GLY A 231 -9.42 -13.02 -8.32
C GLY A 231 -9.22 -12.20 -7.07
N LYS A 232 -7.97 -12.06 -6.61
CA LYS A 232 -7.62 -11.26 -5.42
C LYS A 232 -8.00 -9.79 -5.56
N LYS A 233 -8.02 -9.23 -6.77
CA LYS A 233 -8.34 -7.81 -7.03
C LYS A 233 -9.71 -7.59 -7.66
N SER A 234 -10.39 -8.66 -8.08
CA SER A 234 -11.63 -8.60 -8.87
C SER A 234 -12.81 -7.91 -8.16
N GLN A 235 -12.74 -7.81 -6.84
CA GLN A 235 -13.78 -7.26 -5.99
C GLN A 235 -13.10 -6.36 -4.96
N SER A 236 -13.07 -5.05 -5.20
CA SER A 236 -12.34 -4.14 -4.32
C SER A 236 -12.98 -2.77 -4.19
N PHE A 237 -13.04 -2.28 -2.96
CA PHE A 237 -13.24 -0.86 -2.67
C PHE A 237 -11.94 -0.08 -2.88
N CYS A 238 -12.10 1.17 -3.29
CA CYS A 238 -11.03 2.15 -3.42
C CYS A 238 -10.43 2.47 -2.05
N GLN A 239 -9.14 2.17 -1.89
CA GLN A 239 -8.37 2.50 -0.68
C GLN A 239 -7.46 3.73 -0.86
N TRP A 240 -7.24 4.17 -2.09
CA TRP A 240 -6.36 5.30 -2.42
C TRP A 240 -7.11 6.64 -2.32
N THR A 241 -8.43 6.63 -2.10
CA THR A 241 -9.22 7.79 -1.68
C THR A 241 -10.45 7.35 -0.90
N PHE A 242 -10.60 7.86 0.32
CA PHE A 242 -11.80 7.64 1.13
C PHE A 242 -11.92 8.68 2.24
N MET A 243 -13.13 8.79 2.81
CA MET A 243 -13.44 9.73 3.89
C MET A 243 -13.94 8.97 5.12
N ALA A 244 -13.48 9.33 6.31
CA ALA A 244 -13.86 8.64 7.54
C ALA A 244 -13.97 9.60 8.73
N ARG A 245 -14.83 9.26 9.68
CA ARG A 245 -14.78 9.81 11.04
C ARG A 245 -13.55 9.26 11.76
N PRO A 246 -12.99 9.96 12.76
CA PRO A 246 -11.89 9.42 13.55
C PRO A 246 -12.36 8.25 14.40
N LYS A 247 -11.43 7.36 14.75
CA LYS A 247 -11.58 6.26 15.70
C LYS A 247 -12.56 5.16 15.26
N LEU A 248 -12.73 4.94 13.96
CA LEU A 248 -13.52 3.81 13.47
C LEU A 248 -12.86 2.48 13.87
N PRO A 249 -13.58 1.54 14.51
CA PRO A 249 -13.03 0.25 14.91
C PRO A 249 -12.42 -0.54 13.76
N VAL A 250 -13.03 -0.50 12.58
CA VAL A 250 -12.50 -1.17 11.38
C VAL A 250 -11.10 -0.72 11.00
N MET A 251 -10.77 0.57 11.15
CA MET A 251 -9.43 1.07 10.81
C MET A 251 -8.37 0.51 11.75
N LEU A 252 -8.65 0.48 13.06
CA LEU A 252 -7.72 -0.07 14.04
C LEU A 252 -7.54 -1.58 13.84
N ARG A 253 -8.63 -2.32 13.60
CA ARG A 253 -8.53 -3.76 13.34
C ARG A 253 -7.76 -4.06 12.05
N LEU A 254 -7.93 -3.25 11.01
CA LEU A 254 -7.15 -3.38 9.77
C LEU A 254 -5.65 -3.15 10.06
N ILE A 255 -5.30 -2.10 10.82
CA ILE A 255 -3.91 -1.86 11.24
C ILE A 255 -3.35 -3.07 12.00
N GLU A 256 -4.07 -3.56 13.01
CA GLU A 256 -3.64 -4.72 13.81
C GLU A 256 -3.52 -6.01 12.98
N HIS A 257 -4.44 -6.22 12.03
CA HIS A 257 -4.39 -7.34 11.11
C HIS A 257 -3.13 -7.29 10.24
N ILE A 258 -2.84 -6.13 9.65
CA ILE A 258 -1.64 -5.91 8.84
C ILE A 258 -0.38 -6.19 9.65
N MET A 259 -0.32 -5.72 10.90
CA MET A 259 0.82 -5.99 11.79
C MET A 259 0.99 -7.49 12.06
N GLY A 260 -0.10 -8.20 12.35
CA GLY A 260 -0.08 -9.65 12.56
C GLY A 260 0.34 -10.40 11.30
N TRP A 261 -0.15 -9.98 10.14
CA TRP A 261 0.20 -10.53 8.84
C TRP A 261 1.70 -10.33 8.52
N LEU A 262 2.23 -9.12 8.67
CA LEU A 262 3.64 -8.82 8.48
C LEU A 262 4.54 -9.62 9.42
N ALA A 263 4.16 -9.71 10.71
CA ALA A 263 4.89 -10.53 11.68
C ALA A 263 4.88 -12.02 11.29
N GLY A 264 3.75 -12.52 10.79
CA GLY A 264 3.63 -13.88 10.27
C GLY A 264 4.53 -14.13 9.06
N LEU A 265 4.60 -13.19 8.11
CA LEU A 265 5.50 -13.29 6.96
C LEU A 265 6.97 -13.25 7.36
N ALA A 266 7.33 -12.35 8.29
CA ALA A 266 8.68 -12.29 8.86
C ALA A 266 9.09 -13.63 9.48
N GLN A 267 8.18 -14.25 10.24
CA GLN A 267 8.41 -15.57 10.83
C GLN A 267 8.56 -16.67 9.77
N GLN A 268 7.70 -16.68 8.74
CA GLN A 268 7.75 -17.67 7.65
C GLN A 268 9.04 -17.57 6.84
N GLN A 269 9.50 -16.34 6.57
CA GLN A 269 10.74 -16.08 5.84
C GLN A 269 11.99 -16.17 6.74
N ASN A 270 11.80 -16.28 8.06
CA ASN A 270 12.87 -16.30 9.06
C ASN A 270 13.79 -15.06 8.96
N VAL A 271 13.17 -13.88 8.81
CA VAL A 271 13.83 -12.58 8.72
C VAL A 271 13.13 -11.57 9.65
N PRO A 272 13.78 -10.47 10.07
CA PRO A 272 13.07 -9.38 10.72
C PRO A 272 12.06 -8.72 9.76
N VAL A 273 11.06 -8.01 10.31
CA VAL A 273 10.03 -7.29 9.51
C VAL A 273 10.65 -6.35 8.47
N SER A 274 11.78 -5.71 8.81
CA SER A 274 12.53 -4.80 7.94
C SER A 274 13.09 -5.45 6.67
N GLU A 275 13.19 -6.77 6.64
CA GLU A 275 13.78 -7.56 5.55
C GLU A 275 12.75 -8.46 4.86
N VAL A 276 11.46 -8.34 5.22
CA VAL A 276 10.39 -9.10 4.55
C VAL A 276 10.34 -8.72 3.07
N VAL A 277 10.44 -9.74 2.23
CA VAL A 277 10.27 -9.62 0.78
C VAL A 277 8.83 -9.98 0.44
N LEU A 278 8.18 -9.11 -0.34
CA LEU A 278 6.78 -9.26 -0.72
C LEU A 278 6.67 -9.43 -2.22
N ASP A 279 5.80 -10.32 -2.67
CA ASP A 279 5.32 -10.31 -4.05
C ASP A 279 4.19 -9.27 -4.24
N PHE A 280 3.77 -9.06 -5.49
CA PHE A 280 2.71 -8.09 -5.82
C PHE A 280 1.39 -8.41 -5.12
N ASP A 281 0.99 -9.68 -5.12
CA ASP A 281 -0.29 -10.12 -4.56
C ASP A 281 -0.31 -9.98 -3.05
N GLN A 282 0.81 -10.23 -2.37
CA GLN A 282 0.99 -10.04 -0.95
C GLN A 282 0.81 -8.57 -0.56
N VAL A 283 1.30 -7.62 -1.35
CA VAL A 283 1.04 -6.18 -1.10
C VAL A 283 -0.46 -5.89 -1.20
N ILE A 284 -1.12 -6.33 -2.27
CA ILE A 284 -2.54 -6.07 -2.53
C ILE A 284 -3.46 -6.74 -1.48
N SER A 285 -3.17 -7.98 -1.11
CA SER A 285 -3.98 -8.77 -0.17
C SER A 285 -3.65 -8.57 1.30
N GLY A 286 -2.43 -8.11 1.60
CA GLY A 286 -1.96 -7.87 2.96
C GLY A 286 -2.30 -6.49 3.47
N THR A 287 -2.07 -5.45 2.67
CA THR A 287 -2.27 -4.04 3.09
C THR A 287 -3.11 -3.22 2.13
N GLY A 288 -3.16 -3.62 0.87
CA GLY A 288 -3.79 -2.87 -0.19
C GLY A 288 -5.31 -3.05 -0.27
N PRO A 289 -5.90 -2.87 -1.48
CA PRO A 289 -7.34 -2.77 -1.64
C PRO A 289 -8.11 -4.02 -1.18
N SER A 290 -7.55 -5.21 -1.30
CA SER A 290 -8.25 -6.44 -0.91
C SER A 290 -8.29 -6.61 0.62
N ALA A 291 -7.22 -6.24 1.32
CA ALA A 291 -7.19 -6.23 2.79
C ALA A 291 -8.22 -5.23 3.35
N PHE A 292 -8.23 -4.02 2.78
CA PHE A 292 -9.19 -2.97 3.11
C PHE A 292 -10.63 -3.42 2.88
N THR A 293 -10.90 -4.01 1.71
CA THR A 293 -12.22 -4.51 1.34
C THR A 293 -12.72 -5.59 2.29
N ALA A 294 -11.87 -6.57 2.59
CA ALA A 294 -12.21 -7.64 3.53
C ALA A 294 -12.54 -7.09 4.92
N ALA A 295 -11.73 -6.16 5.44
CA ALA A 295 -11.97 -5.55 6.76
C ALA A 295 -13.28 -4.76 6.82
N ILE A 296 -13.64 -4.05 5.75
CA ILE A 296 -14.89 -3.30 5.66
C ILE A 296 -16.10 -4.22 5.58
N ILE A 297 -16.05 -5.26 4.74
CA ILE A 297 -17.14 -6.25 4.65
C ILE A 297 -17.31 -6.96 5.99
N GLU A 298 -16.22 -7.29 6.69
CA GLU A 298 -16.28 -7.86 8.04
C GLU A 298 -16.93 -6.90 9.03
N GLU A 299 -16.58 -5.60 9.03
CA GLU A 299 -17.22 -4.59 9.89
C GLU A 299 -18.70 -4.42 9.57
N MET A 300 -19.06 -4.38 8.29
CA MET A 300 -20.45 -4.29 7.86
C MET A 300 -21.24 -5.48 8.37
N ASN A 301 -20.66 -6.69 8.28
CA ASN A 301 -21.26 -7.91 8.78
C ASN A 301 -21.37 -7.96 10.30
N ALA A 302 -20.38 -7.44 11.03
CA ALA A 302 -20.41 -7.37 12.49
C ALA A 302 -21.52 -6.43 13.00
N ASN A 303 -21.83 -5.37 12.23
CA ASN A 303 -22.82 -4.35 12.58
C ASN A 303 -24.19 -4.53 11.90
N ARG A 304 -24.37 -5.57 11.07
CA ARG A 304 -25.65 -5.82 10.39
C ARG A 304 -26.76 -6.19 11.38
N PRO A 305 -28.03 -5.87 11.09
CA PRO A 305 -29.14 -6.27 11.95
C PRO A 305 -29.18 -7.80 12.13
N LYS A 306 -29.44 -8.26 13.35
CA LYS A 306 -29.52 -9.70 13.64
C LYS A 306 -30.63 -10.35 12.81
N GLY A 307 -30.31 -11.48 12.16
CA GLY A 307 -31.25 -12.24 11.35
C GLY A 307 -31.33 -11.80 9.87
N THR A 308 -30.54 -10.81 9.45
CA THR A 308 -30.39 -10.51 8.01
C THR A 308 -29.33 -11.41 7.36
N PRO A 309 -29.41 -11.64 6.03
CA PRO A 309 -28.37 -12.32 5.29
C PRO A 309 -26.98 -11.71 5.52
N GLU A 310 -25.94 -12.53 5.32
CA GLU A 310 -24.57 -12.07 5.27
C GLU A 310 -24.38 -11.08 4.11
N ILE A 311 -23.61 -10.03 4.35
CA ILE A 311 -23.25 -9.04 3.35
C ILE A 311 -22.06 -9.61 2.58
N THR A 312 -22.28 -9.93 1.31
CA THR A 312 -21.25 -10.36 0.35
C THR A 312 -21.02 -9.27 -0.69
N TRP A 313 -20.05 -9.48 -1.59
CA TRP A 313 -19.80 -8.55 -2.69
C TRP A 313 -21.03 -8.33 -3.60
N ASP A 314 -21.96 -9.29 -3.67
CA ASP A 314 -23.20 -9.16 -4.45
C ASP A 314 -24.03 -7.92 -4.09
N VAL A 315 -23.84 -7.36 -2.89
CA VAL A 315 -24.49 -6.12 -2.44
C VAL A 315 -23.95 -4.88 -3.15
N PHE A 316 -22.72 -4.97 -3.69
CA PHE A 316 -21.95 -3.88 -4.32
C PHE A 316 -21.67 -4.12 -5.80
N HIS A 317 -22.13 -5.25 -6.34
CA HIS A 317 -22.05 -5.54 -7.76
C HIS A 317 -23.09 -4.73 -8.55
N ASP A 318 -22.71 -4.17 -9.69
CA ASP A 318 -23.56 -3.38 -10.61
C ASP A 318 -24.31 -2.25 -9.88
N LEU A 319 -23.58 -1.48 -9.07
CA LEU A 319 -24.16 -0.32 -8.39
C LEU A 319 -24.41 0.83 -9.37
N ASP A 320 -25.68 1.03 -9.73
CA ASP A 320 -26.15 2.22 -10.47
C ASP A 320 -26.05 3.51 -9.63
N GLU A 321 -26.17 3.38 -8.30
CA GLU A 321 -26.14 4.51 -7.39
C GLU A 321 -25.57 4.15 -6.01
N SER A 322 -24.99 5.16 -5.36
CA SER A 322 -24.47 5.02 -4.00
C SER A 322 -25.52 4.52 -3.00
N LYS A 323 -25.08 3.75 -1.99
CA LYS A 323 -25.93 3.18 -0.92
C LYS A 323 -25.24 3.15 0.43
N ILE A 324 -26.02 3.23 1.51
CA ILE A 324 -25.49 3.04 2.87
C ILE A 324 -25.63 1.56 3.27
N VAL A 325 -24.53 0.95 3.72
CA VAL A 325 -24.49 -0.38 4.33
C VAL A 325 -23.76 -0.28 5.65
N SER A 326 -24.44 -0.59 6.75
CA SER A 326 -23.88 -0.54 8.11
C SER A 326 -23.12 0.76 8.41
N ARG A 327 -23.73 1.92 8.08
CA ARG A 327 -23.19 3.29 8.25
C ARG A 327 -22.00 3.66 7.35
N VAL A 328 -21.67 2.81 6.39
CA VAL A 328 -20.69 3.12 5.34
C VAL A 328 -21.46 3.49 4.07
N LEU A 329 -21.25 4.70 3.56
CA LEU A 329 -21.74 5.10 2.25
C LEU A 329 -20.78 4.56 1.19
N VAL A 330 -21.28 3.64 0.37
CA VAL A 330 -20.56 3.06 -0.76
C VAL A 330 -21.02 3.77 -2.02
N LEU A 331 -20.09 4.42 -2.71
CA LEU A 331 -20.28 5.05 -4.01
C LEU A 331 -20.04 4.04 -5.13
N ASP A 332 -20.69 4.27 -6.28
CA ASP A 332 -20.45 3.50 -7.50
C ASP A 332 -19.00 3.64 -8.01
N VAL A 333 -18.68 2.86 -9.04
CA VAL A 333 -17.34 2.85 -9.64
C VAL A 333 -16.99 4.21 -10.25
N GLU A 334 -17.94 4.85 -10.94
CA GLU A 334 -17.72 6.14 -11.63
C GLU A 334 -17.30 7.23 -10.64
N ALA A 335 -17.77 7.20 -9.39
CA ALA A 335 -17.46 8.24 -8.40
C ALA A 335 -15.96 8.37 -8.12
N PHE A 336 -15.28 7.27 -7.77
CA PHE A 336 -13.85 7.31 -7.44
C PHE A 336 -13.00 6.72 -8.56
N ALA A 337 -13.38 5.62 -9.19
CA ALA A 337 -12.56 4.94 -10.19
C ALA A 337 -12.99 5.27 -11.62
N ALA A 338 -13.31 6.53 -11.92
CA ALA A 338 -13.72 6.94 -13.27
C ALA A 338 -12.65 6.64 -14.34
N GLY A 339 -13.07 6.20 -15.52
CA GLY A 339 -12.19 6.14 -16.71
C GLY A 339 -11.15 5.02 -16.72
N GLN A 340 -11.35 3.93 -15.97
CA GLN A 340 -10.43 2.78 -15.94
C GLN A 340 -10.62 1.81 -17.10
N GLY A 341 -11.74 1.93 -17.83
CA GLY A 341 -12.08 1.04 -18.94
C GLY A 341 -12.59 -0.34 -18.50
N HIS A 342 -12.99 -0.48 -17.24
CA HIS A 342 -13.62 -1.68 -16.69
C HIS A 342 -14.72 -1.28 -15.68
N SER A 343 -15.52 -2.26 -15.23
CA SER A 343 -16.56 -2.10 -14.18
C SER A 343 -17.53 -0.93 -14.43
N ASP A 344 -17.85 -0.64 -15.69
CA ASP A 344 -18.66 0.50 -16.11
C ASP A 344 -18.23 1.86 -15.52
N SER A 345 -16.92 2.04 -15.34
CA SER A 345 -16.28 3.24 -14.75
C SER A 345 -16.50 4.56 -15.53
N GLY A 346 -17.26 4.57 -16.62
CA GLY A 346 -17.52 5.80 -17.38
C GLY A 346 -16.24 6.52 -17.82
N ASN A 347 -16.22 7.84 -17.67
CA ASN A 347 -15.05 8.68 -17.98
C ASN A 347 -14.94 9.89 -17.04
N HIS A 348 -13.78 10.55 -17.05
CA HIS A 348 -13.51 11.69 -16.15
C HIS A 348 -14.39 12.94 -16.37
N ASN A 349 -15.12 13.04 -17.49
CA ASN A 349 -16.06 14.14 -17.73
C ASN A 349 -17.47 13.81 -17.25
N ALA A 350 -17.72 12.58 -16.80
CA ALA A 350 -19.01 12.15 -16.34
C ALA A 350 -19.46 12.91 -15.09
N ARG A 351 -20.78 12.95 -14.88
CA ARG A 351 -21.38 13.70 -13.77
C ARG A 351 -21.04 13.07 -12.41
N GLY A 352 -20.94 11.74 -12.35
CA GLY A 352 -20.62 11.00 -11.14
C GLY A 352 -19.15 11.11 -10.75
N ALA A 353 -18.24 11.35 -11.69
CA ALA A 353 -16.80 11.42 -11.43
C ALA A 353 -16.42 12.52 -10.41
N LEU A 354 -15.96 12.09 -9.23
CA LEU A 354 -15.58 12.97 -8.12
C LEU A 354 -14.07 13.21 -8.05
N VAL A 355 -13.27 12.19 -8.40
CA VAL A 355 -11.81 12.25 -8.43
C VAL A 355 -11.27 11.56 -9.69
N LYS A 356 -10.00 11.81 -9.99
CA LYS A 356 -9.25 11.17 -11.08
C LYS A 356 -7.91 10.69 -10.56
N HIS A 357 -7.65 9.40 -10.68
CA HIS A 357 -6.38 8.81 -10.30
C HIS A 357 -5.48 8.68 -11.53
N HIS A 358 -4.26 9.21 -11.46
CA HIS A 358 -3.35 9.24 -12.61
C HIS A 358 -2.34 8.07 -12.66
N TYR A 359 -2.26 7.22 -11.62
CA TYR A 359 -1.48 5.97 -11.58
C TYR A 359 0.00 6.09 -11.95
N HIS A 360 0.62 7.22 -11.62
CA HIS A 360 2.02 7.50 -12.02
C HIS A 360 2.94 7.81 -10.85
N ALA A 361 2.40 8.12 -9.66
CA ALA A 361 3.24 8.51 -8.53
C ALA A 361 3.98 7.30 -7.94
N SER A 362 3.25 6.25 -7.60
CA SER A 362 3.81 5.12 -6.89
C SER A 362 4.37 4.08 -7.89
N ASN A 363 5.66 4.20 -8.24
CA ASN A 363 6.36 3.20 -9.06
C ASN A 363 6.66 1.89 -8.29
N TRP A 364 5.82 1.52 -7.32
CA TRP A 364 5.97 0.32 -6.51
C TRP A 364 5.76 -0.99 -7.31
N PRO A 365 4.90 -1.07 -8.35
CA PRO A 365 4.77 -2.30 -9.13
C PRO A 365 6.07 -2.65 -9.85
N SER A 366 6.96 -1.68 -10.10
CA SER A 366 8.29 -1.96 -10.64
C SER A 366 9.21 -2.66 -9.64
N ARG A 367 8.97 -2.52 -8.32
CA ARG A 367 9.71 -3.22 -7.26
C ARG A 367 9.06 -4.55 -6.87
N HIS A 368 7.76 -4.68 -7.12
CA HIS A 368 6.96 -5.87 -6.90
C HIS A 368 6.26 -6.22 -8.22
N PRO A 369 6.98 -6.78 -9.21
CA PRO A 369 6.42 -7.02 -10.52
C PRO A 369 5.26 -8.00 -10.44
N ARG A 370 4.21 -7.73 -11.22
CA ARG A 370 3.11 -8.67 -11.44
C ARG A 370 3.63 -9.92 -12.10
N PHE A 371 2.85 -11.00 -11.99
CA PHE A 371 3.10 -12.19 -12.77
C PHE A 371 3.14 -11.84 -14.27
N ASN A 372 4.17 -12.33 -14.96
CA ASN A 372 4.39 -12.06 -16.36
C ASN A 372 4.79 -13.36 -17.05
N HIS A 373 3.91 -13.89 -17.89
CA HIS A 373 4.16 -15.14 -18.59
C HIS A 373 5.26 -14.95 -19.65
N PRO A 374 6.26 -15.83 -19.75
CA PRO A 374 7.43 -15.64 -20.63
C PRO A 374 7.06 -15.50 -22.11
N ALA A 375 5.95 -16.10 -22.55
CA ALA A 375 5.46 -16.03 -23.92
C ALA A 375 4.34 -14.99 -24.13
N TYR A 376 3.46 -14.78 -23.15
CA TYR A 376 2.17 -14.11 -23.37
C TYR A 376 1.97 -12.85 -22.53
N GLY A 377 2.99 -12.42 -21.79
CA GLY A 377 2.87 -11.20 -21.01
C GLY A 377 2.04 -11.37 -19.74
N SER A 378 1.56 -10.24 -19.22
CA SER A 378 0.71 -10.16 -18.04
C SER A 378 -0.77 -10.15 -18.45
N VAL A 379 -1.60 -10.90 -17.73
CA VAL A 379 -3.05 -11.03 -18.00
C VAL A 379 -3.79 -9.70 -17.83
N GLU A 380 -3.26 -8.79 -17.01
CA GLU A 380 -3.81 -7.48 -16.74
C GLU A 380 -3.84 -6.57 -17.98
N GLN A 381 -3.08 -6.89 -19.03
CA GLN A 381 -3.19 -6.21 -20.33
C GLN A 381 -4.58 -6.40 -20.97
N CYS A 382 -5.30 -7.46 -20.60
CA CYS A 382 -6.69 -7.67 -21.03
C CYS A 382 -7.69 -6.69 -20.40
N ASN A 383 -7.30 -5.93 -19.37
CA ASN A 383 -8.17 -4.99 -18.66
C ASN A 383 -9.57 -5.55 -18.33
N TRP A 384 -9.61 -6.76 -17.78
CA TRP A 384 -10.84 -7.47 -17.39
C TRP A 384 -11.77 -7.92 -18.54
N GLU A 385 -11.34 -7.81 -19.80
CA GLU A 385 -12.12 -8.29 -20.95
C GLU A 385 -12.20 -9.83 -20.95
N PRO A 386 -13.40 -10.45 -20.76
CA PRO A 386 -13.53 -11.89 -20.55
C PRO A 386 -12.97 -12.74 -21.69
N SER A 387 -13.18 -12.30 -22.94
CA SER A 387 -12.69 -13.00 -24.12
C SER A 387 -11.16 -13.01 -24.21
N CYS A 388 -10.52 -11.90 -23.82
CA CYS A 388 -9.06 -11.77 -23.77
C CYS A 388 -8.47 -12.63 -22.64
N VAL A 389 -9.05 -12.57 -21.43
CA VAL A 389 -8.57 -13.36 -20.28
C VAL A 389 -8.68 -14.86 -20.58
N ALA A 390 -9.82 -15.32 -21.10
CA ALA A 390 -10.00 -16.72 -21.45
C ALA A 390 -9.01 -17.21 -22.51
N LYS A 391 -8.64 -16.33 -23.47
CA LYS A 391 -7.60 -16.63 -24.45
C LYS A 391 -6.23 -16.76 -23.78
N TRP A 392 -5.87 -15.82 -22.90
CA TRP A 392 -4.60 -15.86 -22.17
C TRP A 392 -4.50 -17.13 -21.31
N ASP A 393 -5.57 -17.53 -20.62
CA ASP A 393 -5.62 -18.76 -19.83
C ASP A 393 -5.44 -20.01 -20.70
N ALA A 394 -6.12 -20.08 -21.85
CA ALA A 394 -5.98 -21.20 -22.78
C ALA A 394 -4.58 -21.30 -23.38
N ASP A 395 -4.00 -20.16 -23.78
CA ASP A 395 -2.66 -20.09 -24.37
C ASP A 395 -1.58 -20.47 -23.34
N THR A 396 -1.68 -19.97 -22.10
CA THR A 396 -0.74 -20.32 -21.02
C THR A 396 -0.87 -21.78 -20.56
N ALA A 397 -2.10 -22.31 -20.51
CA ALA A 397 -2.32 -23.73 -20.24
C ALA A 397 -1.72 -24.61 -21.36
N ALA A 398 -1.92 -24.25 -22.62
CA ALA A 398 -1.33 -24.96 -23.76
C ALA A 398 0.21 -24.91 -23.73
N PHE A 399 0.79 -23.75 -23.40
CA PHE A 399 2.24 -23.58 -23.24
C PHE A 399 2.82 -24.53 -22.20
N SER A 400 2.13 -24.71 -21.07
CA SER A 400 2.59 -25.60 -20.00
C SER A 400 2.67 -27.09 -20.40
N LEU A 401 2.00 -27.48 -21.49
CA LEU A 401 2.00 -28.85 -22.02
C LEU A 401 3.15 -29.11 -23.02
N LEU A 402 3.82 -28.06 -23.49
CA LEU A 402 4.94 -28.16 -24.44
C LEU A 402 6.22 -28.64 -23.74
N SER A 403 7.11 -29.28 -24.49
CA SER A 403 8.46 -29.60 -24.02
C SER A 403 9.29 -28.32 -23.81
N GLU A 404 10.35 -28.37 -22.99
CA GLU A 404 11.22 -27.21 -22.71
C GLU A 404 11.85 -26.62 -23.99
N GLU A 405 12.19 -27.47 -24.96
CA GLU A 405 12.72 -27.06 -26.26
C GLU A 405 11.67 -26.28 -27.08
N GLU A 406 10.43 -26.78 -27.11
CA GLU A 406 9.30 -26.12 -27.80
C GLU A 406 8.91 -24.80 -27.12
N GLN A 407 8.91 -24.76 -25.78
CA GLN A 407 8.67 -23.54 -25.01
C GLN A 407 9.70 -22.47 -25.33
N THR A 408 10.98 -22.85 -25.31
CA THR A 408 12.09 -21.92 -25.61
C THR A 408 11.96 -21.37 -27.02
N LYS A 409 11.73 -22.25 -28.00
CA LYS A 409 11.54 -21.85 -29.39
C LYS A 409 10.35 -20.91 -29.58
N LEU A 410 9.21 -21.23 -28.97
CA LEU A 410 8.02 -20.37 -29.07
C LEU A 410 8.27 -18.99 -28.46
N VAL A 411 8.93 -18.92 -27.32
CA VAL A 411 9.30 -17.63 -26.69
C VAL A 411 10.24 -16.83 -27.58
N GLU A 412 11.21 -17.47 -28.22
CA GLU A 412 12.12 -16.82 -29.18
C GLU A 412 11.37 -16.30 -30.41
N ASP A 413 10.50 -17.13 -30.99
CA ASP A 413 9.69 -16.77 -32.16
C ASP A 413 8.77 -15.56 -31.84
N LEU A 414 8.03 -15.60 -30.72
CA LEU A 414 7.18 -14.50 -30.29
C LEU A 414 7.96 -13.21 -29.99
N ARG A 415 9.16 -13.32 -29.40
CA ARG A 415 10.03 -12.16 -29.19
C ARG A 415 10.53 -11.57 -30.49
N ALA A 416 10.89 -12.39 -31.47
CA ALA A 416 11.32 -11.94 -32.79
C ALA A 416 10.18 -11.22 -33.52
N GLU A 417 8.95 -11.77 -33.46
CA GLU A 417 7.75 -11.14 -34.01
C GLU A 417 7.45 -9.79 -33.35
N ALA A 418 7.49 -9.72 -32.01
CA ALA A 418 7.28 -8.48 -31.27
C ALA A 418 8.32 -7.40 -31.61
N GLN A 419 9.60 -7.78 -31.72
CA GLN A 419 10.66 -6.86 -32.13
C GLN A 419 10.47 -6.35 -33.57
N ALA A 420 10.05 -7.23 -34.48
CA ALA A 420 9.76 -6.84 -35.86
C ALA A 420 8.58 -5.86 -35.94
N GLN A 421 7.51 -6.10 -35.18
CA GLN A 421 6.36 -5.18 -35.09
C GLN A 421 6.77 -3.83 -34.50
N GLN A 422 7.54 -3.82 -33.41
CA GLN A 422 8.02 -2.59 -32.79
C GLN A 422 8.89 -1.79 -33.77
N ALA A 423 9.82 -2.44 -34.48
CA ALA A 423 10.64 -1.78 -35.49
C ALA A 423 9.79 -1.18 -36.62
N GLN A 424 8.75 -1.87 -37.07
CA GLN A 424 7.80 -1.34 -38.07
C GLN A 424 7.05 -0.13 -37.54
N GLN A 425 6.60 -0.17 -36.28
CA GLN A 425 5.89 0.93 -35.65
C GLN A 425 6.80 2.16 -35.46
N GLU A 426 8.05 1.97 -35.03
CA GLU A 426 9.03 3.04 -34.92
C GLU A 426 9.33 3.68 -36.29
N GLN A 427 9.52 2.88 -37.34
CA GLN A 427 9.68 3.38 -38.70
C GLN A 427 8.45 4.14 -39.20
N PHE A 428 7.26 3.71 -38.81
CA PHE A 428 6.01 4.41 -39.13
C PHE A 428 5.94 5.77 -38.41
N LEU A 429 6.21 5.81 -37.11
CA LEU A 429 6.24 7.05 -36.31
C LEU A 429 7.31 8.03 -36.80
N GLN A 430 8.51 7.54 -37.16
CA GLN A 430 9.55 8.37 -37.75
C GLN A 430 9.11 9.00 -39.09
N ARG A 431 8.38 8.27 -39.92
CA ARG A 431 7.83 8.81 -41.17
C ARG A 431 6.79 9.89 -40.92
N ILE A 432 5.91 9.71 -39.93
CA ILE A 432 4.95 10.75 -39.52
C ILE A 432 5.70 11.99 -39.03
N ALA A 433 6.65 11.82 -38.10
CA ALA A 433 7.41 12.94 -37.56
C ALA A 433 8.19 13.71 -38.65
N GLN A 434 8.74 13.02 -39.65
CA GLN A 434 9.38 13.66 -40.80
C GLN A 434 8.38 14.44 -41.67
N GLN A 435 7.18 13.90 -41.91
CA GLN A 435 6.13 14.62 -42.63
C GLN A 435 5.67 15.86 -41.87
N ASP A 436 5.50 15.77 -40.56
CA ASP A 436 5.10 16.91 -39.72
C ASP A 436 6.18 18.00 -39.73
N GLN A 437 7.46 17.63 -39.65
CA GLN A 437 8.57 18.57 -39.78
C GLN A 437 8.59 19.25 -41.14
N LEU A 438 8.37 18.51 -42.22
CA LEU A 438 8.29 19.08 -43.57
C LEU A 438 7.10 20.04 -43.70
N GLN A 439 5.94 19.70 -43.15
CA GLN A 439 4.77 20.58 -43.15
C GLN A 439 5.02 21.85 -42.34
N GLN A 440 5.64 21.76 -41.17
CA GLN A 440 6.00 22.91 -40.35
C GLN A 440 7.01 23.81 -41.08
N GLN A 441 8.01 23.23 -41.75
CA GLN A 441 8.96 24.00 -42.57
C GLN A 441 8.27 24.69 -43.74
N GLN A 442 7.34 24.01 -44.43
CA GLN A 442 6.55 24.62 -45.50
C GLN A 442 5.67 25.77 -44.99
N GLN A 443 5.00 25.60 -43.84
CA GLN A 443 4.23 26.68 -43.22
C GLN A 443 5.13 27.86 -42.83
N GLN A 444 6.30 27.62 -42.24
CA GLN A 444 7.25 28.69 -41.91
C GLN A 444 7.76 29.42 -43.17
N GLN A 445 8.03 28.69 -44.26
CA GLN A 445 8.42 29.29 -45.54
C GLN A 445 7.27 30.09 -46.17
N GLN A 446 6.02 29.65 -46.05
CA GLN A 446 4.86 30.41 -46.51
C GLN A 446 4.70 31.71 -45.72
N ILE A 447 4.85 31.67 -44.39
CA ILE A 447 4.81 32.85 -43.52
C ILE A 447 5.96 33.82 -43.85
N GLN A 448 7.15 33.32 -44.19
CA GLN A 448 8.30 34.17 -44.55
C GLN A 448 8.20 34.78 -45.96
N ASN A 449 7.53 34.10 -46.90
CA ASN A 449 7.38 34.56 -48.28
C ASN A 449 6.11 35.39 -48.52
N GLU A 450 5.31 35.66 -47.49
CA GLU A 450 4.15 36.53 -47.60
C GLU A 450 4.62 37.99 -47.79
N PRO A 451 4.29 38.65 -48.92
CA PRO A 451 4.79 39.99 -49.19
C PRO A 451 4.25 40.98 -48.15
N GLN A 452 5.15 41.64 -47.41
CA GLN A 452 4.81 42.74 -46.52
C GLN A 452 4.25 43.91 -47.34
N HIS A 453 2.93 43.95 -47.52
CA HIS A 453 2.25 45.14 -48.00
C HIS A 453 2.36 46.25 -46.94
N PRO A 454 2.81 47.47 -47.28
CA PRO A 454 2.81 48.58 -46.33
C PRO A 454 1.38 48.86 -45.89
N LEU A 455 1.12 48.77 -44.58
CA LEU A 455 -0.17 49.11 -43.97
C LEU A 455 -0.55 50.56 -44.34
N GLN A 456 -1.57 50.74 -45.18
CA GLN A 456 -2.30 52.00 -45.25
C GLN A 456 -3.26 52.08 -44.06
N PRO A 457 -3.23 53.16 -43.26
CA PRO A 457 -4.09 53.27 -42.10
C PRO A 457 -5.50 53.67 -42.53
N GLY A 458 -6.46 52.80 -42.20
CA GLY A 458 -7.85 53.19 -42.01
C GLY A 458 -8.85 52.42 -42.87
N GLN A 459 -9.40 51.34 -42.32
CA GLN A 459 -10.82 51.03 -42.43
C GLN A 459 -11.24 50.00 -41.36
N PRO A 460 -12.44 50.12 -40.74
CA PRO A 460 -12.86 49.26 -39.63
C PRO A 460 -13.29 47.87 -40.11
N LEU A 461 -12.90 46.84 -39.34
CA LEU A 461 -13.32 45.44 -39.51
C LEU A 461 -14.84 45.30 -39.29
N GLN A 462 -15.56 44.83 -40.31
CA GLN A 462 -16.88 44.22 -40.17
C GLN A 462 -16.72 42.77 -39.73
N GLN A 463 -17.32 42.41 -38.60
CA GLN A 463 -17.46 41.02 -38.14
C GLN A 463 -18.44 40.28 -39.06
N GLN A 464 -17.97 39.24 -39.74
CA GLN A 464 -18.84 38.25 -40.39
C GLN A 464 -19.13 37.12 -39.40
N GLU A 465 -20.39 37.01 -39.00
CA GLU A 465 -20.96 35.82 -38.36
C GLU A 465 -20.97 34.68 -39.38
N HIS A 466 -20.39 33.52 -39.01
CA HIS A 466 -20.56 32.28 -39.76
C HIS A 466 -21.57 31.40 -39.02
N GLU A 467 -22.78 31.29 -39.59
CA GLU A 467 -23.73 30.22 -39.30
C GLU A 467 -23.14 28.87 -39.70
N HIS A 468 -23.25 27.88 -38.80
CA HIS A 468 -22.96 26.48 -39.09
C HIS A 468 -24.27 25.74 -39.39
N GLU A 469 -24.41 25.30 -40.63
CA GLU A 469 -25.45 24.38 -41.10
C GLU A 469 -24.97 22.92 -40.95
N PRO A 470 -25.81 21.94 -40.56
CA PRO A 470 -25.40 20.57 -40.35
C PRO A 470 -25.67 19.67 -41.57
N HIS A 471 -24.74 18.77 -41.89
CA HIS A 471 -24.98 17.59 -42.74
C HIS A 471 -24.37 16.35 -42.07
N VAL A 472 -25.24 15.44 -41.58
CA VAL A 472 -25.67 14.14 -42.16
C VAL A 472 -24.57 13.08 -42.13
#